data_AF-A0A1J6J3L0-F1
#
_entry.id   AF-A0A1J6J3L0-F1
#
_cell.length_a   1.000
_cell.length_b   1.000
_cell.length_c   1.000
_cell.angle_alpha   90.00
_cell.angle_beta   90.00
_cell.angle_gamma   90.00
#
_symmetry.space_group_name_H-M   'P 1'
#
loop_
_entity.id
_entity.type
_entity.pdbx_description
1 polymer ?
#
loop_
_entity_poly.entity_id
_entity_poly.type
_entity_poly.pdbx_seq_one_letter_code
_entity_poly.pdbx_strand_id
1 'polypeptide(L)'
;MTMENNGDINARQSQKLAVYNEVLRRLKESNNAEAQQPGFDDELWAHFSRLPTRYALNVNVERAVDVLTHKRLLHLAHDPADRLALEVRLVQDVALHPNEDSIHSVHSSSLNKEVSQRPNHEITFSTDDKPKLFSQLTSLLAELGLNIQEAHAFSTVDGYSLNVFVVEGWPYEEIERLRTALEREIMRVQKSWESQSLLHSLGKQTEEVIRCAFDHLTIPCDKNDVWEIDHQLLNFQQKIASGSYNDLYKGTYCSQEVAIKILKSECLNTELQKEFAKEVYIMRKLCHQSVVRFIGACTRPPNLCIVTEYMSGGSVYDYLHKKGHSFKLPALLKVAIDVSKGMNYLHQNNIMHRDLKPANLLMDENRVVKVADFGVARIKAQSGVMTGETGTYRWMAPEVVEHKPYDHKADIFSFGIMLRELLTGKYPYEYLTPIQAAMGVVQEGLRPTITKRTHPELAQLLERCWQQDPTFRPEFSEIIQTLQQIAKEVRDERDYRLKEKSFRGFLSTLRHVYRSVKT
;
A
#
# COMPACT_ATOMS: atom_id res chain seq x y z
N MET A 1 -25.37 22.79 -5.71
CA MET A 1 -24.97 21.93 -4.57
C MET A 1 -23.53 22.25 -4.22
N THR A 2 -23.30 23.30 -3.44
CA THR A 2 -21.97 23.90 -3.19
C THR A 2 -21.68 24.07 -1.70
N MET A 3 -22.49 23.51 -0.80
CA MET A 3 -22.33 23.72 0.64
C MET A 3 -21.74 22.52 1.40
N GLU A 4 -21.89 21.28 0.91
CA GLU A 4 -21.37 20.09 1.61
C GLU A 4 -19.88 19.81 1.34
N ASN A 5 -19.37 20.15 0.15
CA ASN A 5 -17.96 19.90 -0.23
C ASN A 5 -16.98 20.88 0.45
N ASN A 6 -17.45 22.09 0.80
CA ASN A 6 -16.69 23.01 1.65
C ASN A 6 -16.59 22.47 3.08
N GLY A 7 -17.51 21.62 3.54
CA GLY A 7 -17.55 21.13 4.91
C GLY A 7 -16.33 20.27 5.29
N ASP A 8 -15.88 19.36 4.42
CA ASP A 8 -14.79 18.41 4.73
C ASP A 8 -13.39 19.01 4.48
N ILE A 9 -13.25 19.88 3.47
CA ILE A 9 -12.02 20.70 3.27
C ILE A 9 -11.87 21.68 4.44
N ASN A 10 -12.97 22.36 4.82
CA ASN A 10 -12.98 23.21 6.00
C ASN A 10 -12.70 22.38 7.25
N ALA A 11 -13.28 21.18 7.43
CA ALA A 11 -13.02 20.35 8.62
C ALA A 11 -11.54 19.98 8.78
N ARG A 12 -10.86 19.59 7.69
CA ARG A 12 -9.42 19.24 7.72
C ARG A 12 -8.52 20.45 7.90
N GLN A 13 -8.84 21.58 7.28
CA GLN A 13 -8.15 22.84 7.52
C GLN A 13 -8.41 23.37 8.95
N SER A 14 -9.63 23.23 9.46
CA SER A 14 -10.01 23.55 10.84
C SER A 14 -9.27 22.68 11.84
N GLN A 15 -9.05 21.39 11.54
CA GLN A 15 -8.28 20.51 12.41
C GLN A 15 -6.79 20.87 12.43
N LYS A 16 -6.21 21.20 11.27
CA LYS A 16 -4.84 21.71 11.16
C LYS A 16 -4.66 23.03 11.92
N LEU A 17 -5.64 23.93 11.81
CA LEU A 17 -5.69 25.19 12.55
C LEU A 17 -5.82 24.98 14.06
N ALA A 18 -6.63 24.01 14.49
CA ALA A 18 -6.78 23.67 15.91
C ALA A 18 -5.46 23.18 16.52
N VAL A 19 -4.74 22.29 15.83
CA VAL A 19 -3.43 21.80 16.28
C VAL A 19 -2.40 22.93 16.30
N TYR A 20 -2.36 23.76 15.25
CA TYR A 20 -1.49 24.94 15.21
C TYR A 20 -1.72 25.87 16.41
N ASN A 21 -2.99 26.20 16.70
CA ASN A 21 -3.33 27.09 17.83
C ASN A 21 -2.90 26.48 19.17
N GLU A 22 -3.09 25.17 19.35
CA GLU A 22 -2.69 24.48 20.59
C GLU A 22 -1.16 24.43 20.76
N VAL A 23 -0.42 24.17 19.68
CA VAL A 23 1.06 24.24 19.68
C VAL A 23 1.53 25.64 20.00
N LEU A 24 0.97 26.66 19.34
CA LEU A 24 1.30 28.06 19.57
C LEU A 24 1.06 28.48 21.02
N ARG A 25 -0.10 28.09 21.58
CA ARG A 25 -0.46 28.35 22.99
C ARG A 25 0.58 27.75 23.94
N ARG A 26 0.92 26.47 23.78
CA ARG A 26 1.89 25.77 24.63
C ARG A 26 3.32 26.32 24.49
N LEU A 27 3.73 26.73 23.29
CA LEU A 27 5.03 27.38 23.07
C LEU A 27 5.12 28.74 23.78
N LYS A 28 4.04 29.53 23.79
CA LYS A 28 3.98 30.79 24.54
C LYS A 28 3.95 30.57 26.06
N GLU A 29 3.20 29.57 26.53
CA GLU A 29 3.11 29.21 27.95
C GLU A 29 4.41 28.63 28.53
N SER A 30 5.16 27.88 27.73
CA SER A 30 6.48 27.34 28.12
C SER A 30 7.59 28.42 28.17
N ASN A 31 7.26 29.69 27.94
CA ASN A 31 8.18 30.83 27.94
C ASN A 31 9.38 30.64 27.01
N ASN A 32 9.16 29.97 25.87
CA ASN A 32 10.22 29.72 24.89
C ASN A 32 10.64 31.04 24.21
N ALA A 33 11.95 31.32 24.18
CA ALA A 33 12.50 32.57 23.65
C ALA A 33 12.19 32.80 22.16
N GLU A 34 12.07 31.73 21.35
CA GLU A 34 11.68 31.84 19.94
C GLU A 34 10.21 32.22 19.78
N ALA A 35 9.33 31.72 20.65
CA ALA A 35 7.90 31.97 20.61
C ALA A 35 7.50 33.40 21.03
N GLN A 36 8.44 34.15 21.61
CA GLN A 36 8.26 35.55 22.01
C GLN A 36 8.74 36.56 20.95
N GLN A 37 9.30 36.08 19.84
CA GLN A 37 9.79 36.96 18.77
C GLN A 37 8.63 37.53 17.94
N PRO A 38 8.72 38.80 17.49
CA PRO A 38 7.73 39.38 16.60
C PRO A 38 7.69 38.63 15.26
N GLY A 39 6.49 38.25 14.79
CA GLY A 39 6.30 37.49 13.55
C GLY A 39 6.35 35.96 13.70
N PHE A 40 6.63 35.45 14.90
CA PHE A 40 6.70 34.01 15.17
C PHE A 40 5.41 33.26 14.79
N ASP A 41 4.24 33.84 15.07
CA ASP A 41 2.94 33.24 14.78
C ASP A 41 2.78 32.95 13.27
N ASP A 42 3.21 33.89 12.42
CA ASP A 42 3.16 33.78 10.95
C ASP A 42 4.18 32.76 10.44
N GLU A 43 5.40 32.75 11.00
CA GLU A 43 6.42 31.77 10.64
C GLU A 43 6.03 30.34 11.01
N LEU A 44 5.42 30.16 12.18
CA LEU A 44 4.90 28.88 12.62
C LEU A 44 3.75 28.43 11.72
N TRP A 45 2.86 29.34 11.32
CA TRP A 45 1.79 29.03 10.38
C TRP A 45 2.33 28.66 8.99
N ALA A 46 3.37 29.35 8.51
CA ALA A 46 4.04 29.01 7.26
C ALA A 46 4.68 27.60 7.31
N HIS A 47 5.23 27.20 8.45
CA HIS A 47 5.71 25.84 8.69
C HIS A 47 4.58 24.80 8.64
N PHE A 48 3.46 25.03 9.31
CA PHE A 48 2.31 24.14 9.18
C PHE A 48 1.80 24.09 7.74
N SER A 49 1.70 25.25 7.06
CA SER A 49 1.16 25.37 5.72
C SER A 49 1.98 24.62 4.67
N ARG A 50 3.31 24.57 4.80
CA ARG A 50 4.16 23.82 3.86
C ARG A 50 4.07 22.30 4.01
N LEU A 51 3.61 21.80 5.16
CA LEU A 51 3.50 20.38 5.48
C LEU A 51 2.07 19.86 5.25
N PRO A 52 1.88 18.57 4.90
CA PRO A 52 0.56 18.00 4.64
C PRO A 52 -0.28 17.95 5.91
N THR A 53 -1.61 17.95 5.80
CA THR A 53 -2.52 17.90 6.98
C THR A 53 -2.23 16.73 7.92
N ARG A 54 -1.74 15.59 7.39
CA ARG A 54 -1.31 14.45 8.21
C ARG A 54 -0.21 14.80 9.22
N TYR A 55 0.69 15.73 8.92
CA TYR A 55 1.70 16.20 9.86
C TYR A 55 1.04 16.70 11.15
N ALA A 56 -0.01 17.53 11.05
CA ALA A 56 -0.73 18.04 12.21
C ALA A 56 -1.44 16.92 13.01
N LEU A 57 -1.82 15.81 12.38
CA LEU A 57 -2.41 14.65 13.07
C LEU A 57 -1.37 13.81 13.81
N ASN A 58 -0.10 13.88 13.38
CA ASN A 58 1.02 13.14 13.96
C ASN A 58 1.83 13.97 14.97
N VAL A 59 1.62 15.30 15.02
CA VAL A 59 2.27 16.17 16.01
C VAL A 59 1.74 15.86 17.41
N ASN A 60 2.64 15.52 18.32
CA ASN A 60 2.32 15.48 19.74
C ASN A 60 2.29 16.91 20.29
N VAL A 61 1.08 17.46 20.49
CA VAL A 61 0.90 18.81 21.04
C VAL A 61 1.48 18.98 22.44
N GLU A 62 1.61 17.90 23.21
CA GLU A 62 2.25 17.95 24.53
C GLU A 62 3.75 18.24 24.46
N ARG A 63 4.33 18.00 23.29
CA ARG A 63 5.74 18.27 22.98
C ARG A 63 5.85 19.31 21.87
N ALA A 64 5.19 20.45 22.07
CA ALA A 64 5.13 21.54 21.09
C ALA A 64 6.51 22.05 20.61
N VAL A 65 7.56 21.90 21.43
CA VAL A 65 8.95 22.24 21.08
C VAL A 65 9.48 21.42 19.89
N ASP A 66 8.97 20.20 19.68
CA ASP A 66 9.39 19.32 18.58
C ASP A 66 9.06 19.93 17.22
N VAL A 67 7.98 20.74 17.17
CA VAL A 67 7.60 21.47 15.97
C VAL A 67 8.65 22.54 15.62
N LEU A 68 9.32 23.13 16.61
CA LEU A 68 10.43 24.07 16.38
C LEU A 68 11.66 23.37 15.82
N THR A 69 11.99 22.18 16.35
CA THR A 69 13.04 21.31 15.80
C THR A 69 12.75 20.99 14.32
N HIS A 70 11.53 20.57 13.98
CA HIS A 70 11.14 20.31 12.59
C HIS A 70 11.28 21.54 11.69
N LYS A 71 10.84 22.72 12.16
CA LYS A 71 10.97 24.00 11.45
C LYS A 71 12.44 24.33 11.20
N ARG A 72 13.30 24.16 12.21
CA ARG A 72 14.73 24.44 12.12
C ARG A 72 15.44 23.48 11.17
N LEU A 73 15.17 22.18 11.25
CA LEU A 73 15.77 21.18 10.36
C LEU A 73 15.42 21.44 8.89
N LEU A 74 14.15 21.75 8.60
CA LEU A 74 13.73 22.13 7.25
C LEU A 74 14.41 23.41 6.78
N HIS A 75 14.64 24.38 7.66
CA HIS A 75 15.38 25.59 7.30
C HIS A 75 16.86 25.29 7.01
N LEU A 76 17.51 24.45 7.82
CA LEU A 76 18.91 24.04 7.60
C LEU A 76 19.08 23.28 6.28
N ALA A 77 18.11 22.47 5.89
CA ALA A 77 18.15 21.76 4.60
C ALA A 77 18.14 22.70 3.37
N HIS A 78 17.80 23.99 3.52
CA HIS A 78 17.91 24.98 2.46
C HIS A 78 19.36 25.45 2.23
N ASP A 79 20.25 25.28 3.20
CA ASP A 79 21.66 25.61 3.04
C ASP A 79 22.33 24.55 2.13
N PRO A 80 22.98 24.95 1.02
CA PRO A 80 23.74 24.03 0.17
C PRO A 80 24.84 23.25 0.91
N ALA A 81 25.35 23.76 2.04
CA ALA A 81 26.31 23.09 2.90
C ALA A 81 25.66 22.01 3.79
N ASP A 82 24.40 22.20 4.17
CA ASP A 82 23.65 21.33 5.10
C ASP A 82 22.46 20.63 4.42
N ARG A 83 22.66 20.16 3.18
CA ARG A 83 21.65 19.43 2.36
C ARG A 83 20.97 18.24 3.04
N LEU A 84 21.53 17.76 4.15
CA LEU A 84 20.95 16.74 4.99
C LEU A 84 21.16 17.14 6.46
N ALA A 85 20.14 17.76 7.05
CA ALA A 85 20.12 18.14 8.46
C ALA A 85 19.57 16.97 9.29
N LEU A 86 20.12 16.77 10.49
CA LEU A 86 19.78 15.65 11.38
C LEU A 86 19.66 16.12 12.84
N GLU A 87 18.70 15.54 13.56
CA GLU A 87 18.62 15.61 15.02
C GLU A 87 18.33 14.23 15.63
N VAL A 88 18.96 13.91 16.76
CA VAL A 88 18.80 12.65 17.50
C VAL A 88 18.42 12.96 18.94
N ARG A 89 17.43 12.26 19.47
CA ARG A 89 17.01 12.41 20.87
C ARG A 89 16.52 11.11 21.49
N LEU A 90 16.47 11.07 22.82
CA LEU A 90 15.92 9.94 23.58
C LEU A 90 14.39 10.07 23.72
N VAL A 91 13.68 8.97 23.57
CA VAL A 91 12.25 8.86 23.87
C VAL A 91 12.11 8.28 25.29
N GLN A 92 11.70 9.09 26.27
CA GLN A 92 11.49 8.62 27.65
C GLN A 92 10.14 7.90 27.77
N ASP A 93 10.15 6.67 28.30
CA ASP A 93 8.96 5.95 28.72
C ASP A 93 8.33 6.65 29.95
N VAL A 94 7.05 7.01 29.84
CA VAL A 94 6.24 7.48 30.97
C VAL A 94 5.68 6.26 31.69
N ALA A 95 6.34 5.81 32.77
CA ALA A 95 5.70 5.29 33.99
C ALA A 95 6.72 4.71 35.00
N LEU A 96 7.02 5.47 36.05
CA LEU A 96 7.17 4.94 37.41
C LEU A 96 6.64 5.99 38.39
N HIS A 97 5.35 5.91 38.71
CA HIS A 97 4.88 6.42 39.99
C HIS A 97 5.47 5.52 41.08
N PRO A 98 6.21 6.04 42.07
CA PRO A 98 6.60 5.26 43.22
C PRO A 98 5.35 5.12 44.10
N ASN A 99 4.62 4.01 43.96
CA ASN A 99 3.71 3.60 45.03
C ASN A 99 4.56 3.05 46.16
N GLU A 100 4.72 3.88 47.20
CA GLU A 100 4.91 3.42 48.56
C GLU A 100 3.78 2.42 48.92
N ASP A 101 4.10 1.49 49.81
CA ASP A 101 3.25 0.46 50.41
C ASP A 101 3.15 -0.90 49.68
N SER A 102 4.08 -1.81 50.03
CA SER A 102 3.74 -3.09 50.67
C SER A 102 5.00 -3.91 51.01
N ILE A 103 5.39 -3.87 52.28
CA ILE A 103 6.33 -4.80 52.91
C ILE A 103 5.59 -6.12 53.16
N HIS A 104 6.03 -7.24 52.58
CA HIS A 104 6.34 -8.52 53.25
C HIS A 104 6.29 -9.77 52.34
N SER A 105 7.36 -10.55 52.48
CA SER A 105 7.46 -12.01 52.50
C SER A 105 8.17 -12.69 51.31
N VAL A 106 8.96 -13.68 51.71
CA VAL A 106 10.16 -14.23 51.07
C VAL A 106 9.82 -15.55 50.36
N HIS A 107 10.65 -15.87 49.36
CA HIS A 107 10.91 -17.18 48.72
C HIS A 107 10.09 -17.55 47.47
N SER A 108 10.75 -17.50 46.31
CA SER A 108 11.30 -18.71 45.68
C SER A 108 12.08 -18.38 44.40
N SER A 109 13.12 -19.18 44.19
CA SER A 109 14.06 -19.26 43.07
C SER A 109 13.46 -19.04 41.67
N SER A 110 14.07 -18.16 40.87
CA SER A 110 14.33 -18.37 39.43
C SER A 110 15.24 -17.27 38.87
N LEU A 111 16.28 -17.70 38.15
CA LEU A 111 17.25 -16.96 37.35
C LEU A 111 16.80 -15.54 36.92
N ASN A 112 17.53 -14.51 37.38
CA ASN A 112 17.46 -13.15 36.85
C ASN A 112 17.78 -13.15 35.35
N LYS A 113 16.76 -13.09 34.51
CA LYS A 113 16.87 -12.45 33.20
C LYS A 113 16.91 -10.95 33.45
N GLU A 114 18.09 -10.36 33.46
CA GLU A 114 18.22 -8.92 33.22
C GLU A 114 17.61 -8.64 31.83
N VAL A 115 16.39 -8.11 31.82
CA VAL A 115 15.82 -7.52 30.60
C VAL A 115 16.55 -6.20 30.41
N SER A 116 17.64 -6.22 29.63
CA SER A 116 18.31 -5.01 29.17
C SER A 116 17.34 -4.24 28.27
N GLN A 117 16.49 -3.40 28.85
CA GLN A 117 15.63 -2.48 28.07
C GLN A 117 16.54 -1.45 27.40
N ARG A 118 16.74 -1.58 26.09
CA ARG A 118 17.45 -0.56 25.30
C ARG A 118 16.47 0.60 25.05
N PRO A 119 16.89 1.86 25.25
CA PRO A 119 15.98 2.99 25.08
C PRO A 119 15.66 3.24 23.60
N ASN A 120 14.44 3.74 23.36
CA ASN A 120 14.05 4.24 22.05
C ASN A 120 14.69 5.61 21.79
N HIS A 121 15.17 5.81 20.57
CA HIS A 121 15.71 7.07 20.09
C HIS A 121 14.85 7.58 18.94
N GLU A 122 14.54 8.87 18.92
CA GLU A 122 13.93 9.51 17.77
C GLU A 122 15.01 10.21 16.95
N ILE A 123 15.04 9.93 15.66
CA ILE A 123 16.00 10.44 14.69
C ILE A 123 15.22 11.15 13.60
N THR A 124 15.44 12.45 13.45
CA THR A 124 14.74 13.27 12.47
C THR A 124 15.72 13.81 11.44
N PHE A 125 15.46 13.51 10.16
CA PHE A 125 16.23 14.01 9.03
C PHE A 125 15.42 15.03 8.23
N SER A 126 16.08 16.07 7.73
CA SER A 126 15.54 16.94 6.70
C SER A 126 16.50 17.05 5.51
N THR A 127 15.96 16.93 4.30
CA THR A 127 16.74 16.92 3.07
C THR A 127 15.89 17.31 1.86
N ASP A 128 16.50 17.61 0.71
CA ASP A 128 15.79 17.75 -0.57
C ASP A 128 14.87 16.53 -0.78
N ASP A 129 13.64 16.73 -1.26
CA ASP A 129 12.72 15.62 -1.55
C ASP A 129 13.12 14.92 -2.87
N LYS A 130 14.26 14.21 -2.83
CA LYS A 130 14.76 13.43 -3.97
C LYS A 130 14.35 11.97 -3.84
N PRO A 131 14.05 11.31 -4.98
CA PRO A 131 13.78 9.89 -5.01
C PRO A 131 14.93 9.10 -4.37
N LYS A 132 14.62 8.11 -3.53
CA LYS A 132 15.55 7.16 -2.86
C LYS A 132 16.22 7.63 -1.57
N LEU A 133 16.11 8.91 -1.19
CA LEU A 133 16.75 9.39 0.04
C LEU A 133 16.16 8.73 1.29
N PHE A 134 14.84 8.56 1.36
CA PHE A 134 14.20 7.86 2.48
C PHE A 134 14.69 6.41 2.61
N SER A 135 14.77 5.67 1.50
CA SER A 135 15.29 4.29 1.50
C SER A 135 16.78 4.21 1.86
N GLN A 136 17.57 5.21 1.48
CA GLN A 136 18.99 5.29 1.84
C GLN A 136 19.16 5.59 3.33
N LEU A 137 18.33 6.47 3.90
CA LEU A 137 18.29 6.72 5.34
C LEU A 137 17.90 5.47 6.13
N THR A 138 16.91 4.69 5.66
CA THR A 138 16.55 3.42 6.31
C THR A 138 17.67 2.37 6.24
N SER A 139 18.42 2.31 5.12
CA SER A 139 19.58 1.42 4.99
C SER A 139 20.70 1.83 5.94
N LEU A 140 20.96 3.13 6.03
CA LEU A 140 21.97 3.72 6.93
C LEU A 140 21.66 3.39 8.39
N LEU A 141 20.39 3.52 8.82
CA LEU A 141 19.97 3.16 10.17
C LEU A 141 20.16 1.65 10.43
N ALA A 142 19.83 0.80 9.46
CA ALA A 142 20.01 -0.65 9.58
C ALA A 142 21.50 -1.06 9.65
N GLU A 143 22.38 -0.42 8.88
CA GLU A 143 23.83 -0.64 8.92
C GLU A 143 24.45 -0.28 10.27
N LEU A 144 23.88 0.71 10.96
CA LEU A 144 24.25 1.06 12.34
C LEU A 144 23.65 0.11 13.38
N GLY A 145 22.92 -0.93 12.97
CA GLY A 145 22.29 -1.91 13.86
C GLY A 145 21.09 -1.36 14.62
N LEU A 146 20.49 -0.27 14.14
CA LEU A 146 19.29 0.34 14.73
C LEU A 146 18.04 -0.34 14.16
N ASN A 147 17.16 -0.77 15.05
CA ASN A 147 15.88 -1.38 14.70
C ASN A 147 14.79 -0.30 14.64
N ILE A 148 14.22 -0.06 13.45
CA ILE A 148 13.20 0.97 13.26
C ILE A 148 11.85 0.47 13.77
N GLN A 149 11.31 1.12 14.80
CA GLN A 149 9.99 0.85 15.39
C GLN A 149 8.90 1.65 14.67
N GLU A 150 9.18 2.91 14.35
CA GLU A 150 8.26 3.80 13.63
C GLU A 150 9.01 4.65 12.60
N ALA A 151 8.36 4.98 11.48
CA ALA A 151 8.93 5.83 10.45
C ALA A 151 7.84 6.68 9.79
N HIS A 152 8.05 7.99 9.77
CA HIS A 152 7.14 8.96 9.20
C HIS A 152 7.88 9.83 8.18
N ALA A 153 7.34 9.96 6.98
CA ALA A 153 7.88 10.82 5.93
C ALA A 153 6.86 11.89 5.53
N PHE A 154 7.28 13.16 5.59
CA PHE A 154 6.47 14.30 5.22
C PHE A 154 7.17 15.10 4.12
N SER A 155 6.66 15.03 2.90
CA SER A 155 7.06 15.92 1.81
C SER A 155 6.44 17.30 2.02
N THR A 156 7.24 18.34 1.84
CA THR A 156 6.79 19.73 1.87
C THR A 156 6.48 20.23 0.46
N VAL A 157 5.64 21.26 0.36
CA VAL A 157 5.27 21.87 -0.93
C VAL A 157 6.42 22.61 -1.62
N ASP A 158 7.49 22.94 -0.89
CA ASP A 158 8.71 23.60 -1.38
C ASP A 158 9.80 22.59 -1.81
N GLY A 159 9.50 21.29 -1.87
CA GLY A 159 10.40 20.28 -2.43
C GLY A 159 11.43 19.70 -1.45
N TYR A 160 11.15 19.78 -0.15
CA TYR A 160 11.95 19.15 0.91
C TYR A 160 11.17 18.00 1.57
N SER A 161 11.88 17.16 2.32
CA SER A 161 11.29 16.09 3.10
C SER A 161 11.73 16.19 4.56
N LEU A 162 10.80 15.86 5.45
CA LEU A 162 11.03 15.68 6.89
C LEU A 162 10.74 14.22 7.23
N ASN A 163 11.76 13.50 7.69
CA ASN A 163 11.71 12.06 7.93
C ASN A 163 12.01 11.77 9.40
N VAL A 164 11.03 11.28 10.14
CA VAL A 164 11.12 11.01 11.58
C VAL A 164 11.13 9.50 11.79
N PHE A 165 12.15 8.99 12.46
CA PHE A 165 12.32 7.57 12.78
C PHE A 165 12.37 7.38 14.29
N VAL A 166 11.62 6.43 14.82
CA VAL A 166 11.79 5.94 16.19
C VAL A 166 12.53 4.61 16.09
N VAL A 167 13.70 4.51 16.73
CA VAL A 167 14.60 3.36 16.62
C VAL A 167 15.00 2.82 17.99
N GLU A 168 15.17 1.52 18.07
CA GLU A 168 15.70 0.78 19.22
C GLU A 168 17.07 0.20 18.86
N GLY A 169 17.89 -0.14 19.86
CA GLY A 169 19.12 -0.90 19.63
C GLY A 169 20.40 -0.19 20.00
N TRP A 170 20.35 1.11 20.33
CA TRP A 170 21.52 1.89 20.79
C TRP A 170 21.57 2.02 22.33
N PRO A 171 22.75 1.94 22.97
CA PRO A 171 22.88 2.11 24.43
C PRO A 171 22.54 3.53 24.92
N TYR A 172 22.00 3.63 26.15
CA TYR A 172 21.56 4.88 26.80
C TYR A 172 22.66 5.96 26.95
N GLU A 173 23.92 5.56 27.07
CA GLU A 173 25.04 6.44 27.44
C GLU A 173 25.74 7.11 26.24
N GLU A 174 25.18 6.97 25.03
CA GLU A 174 25.93 7.21 23.80
C GLU A 174 25.15 8.00 22.70
N ILE A 175 24.21 8.89 23.06
CA ILE A 175 23.46 9.72 22.08
C ILE A 175 24.40 10.53 21.18
N GLU A 176 25.43 11.15 21.74
CA GLU A 176 26.39 11.93 20.96
C GLU A 176 27.25 11.05 20.04
N ARG A 177 27.50 9.80 20.43
CA ARG A 177 28.19 8.82 19.57
C ARG A 177 27.28 8.28 18.48
N LEU A 178 25.98 8.09 18.76
CA LEU A 178 24.97 7.78 17.76
C LEU A 178 24.91 8.89 16.71
N ARG A 179 24.81 10.15 17.16
CA ARG A 179 24.85 11.32 16.30
C ARG A 179 26.13 11.36 15.47
N THR A 180 27.30 11.21 16.10
CA THR A 180 28.59 11.18 15.40
C THR A 180 28.69 10.04 14.38
N ALA A 181 28.14 8.87 14.69
CA ALA A 181 28.12 7.72 13.80
C ALA A 181 27.21 7.97 12.58
N LEU A 182 26.03 8.53 12.80
CA LEU A 182 25.10 8.94 11.75
C LEU A 182 25.72 10.01 10.84
N GLU A 183 26.30 11.07 11.41
CA GLU A 183 26.96 12.15 10.66
C GLU A 183 28.13 11.63 9.80
N ARG A 184 28.93 10.70 10.34
CA ARG A 184 30.03 10.05 9.61
C ARG A 184 29.52 9.23 8.42
N GLU A 185 28.44 8.50 8.60
CA GLU A 185 27.85 7.65 7.56
C GLU A 185 27.17 8.49 6.48
N ILE A 186 26.47 9.55 6.89
CA ILE A 186 25.91 10.57 5.98
C ILE A 186 27.00 11.17 5.10
N MET A 187 28.14 11.55 5.67
CA MET A 187 29.26 12.11 4.91
C MET A 187 29.85 11.12 3.88
N ARG A 188 29.84 9.81 4.19
CA ARG A 188 30.25 8.77 3.24
C ARG A 188 29.25 8.67 2.08
N VAL A 189 27.97 8.74 2.40
CA VAL A 189 26.87 8.64 1.44
C VAL A 189 26.77 9.90 0.54
N GLN A 190 26.97 11.10 1.09
CA GLN A 190 27.01 12.35 0.32
C GLN A 190 28.16 12.39 -0.71
N LYS A 191 29.36 11.91 -0.35
CA LYS A 191 30.48 11.79 -1.31
C LYS A 191 30.20 10.82 -2.47
N SER A 192 29.43 9.78 -2.20
CA SER A 192 28.95 8.86 -3.23
C SER A 192 27.93 9.54 -4.17
N TRP A 193 27.07 10.40 -3.62
CA TRP A 193 26.08 11.18 -4.39
C TRP A 193 26.70 12.24 -5.31
N GLU A 194 27.76 12.93 -4.87
CA GLU A 194 28.49 13.90 -5.71
C GLU A 194 29.24 13.24 -6.86
N SER A 195 29.76 12.03 -6.65
CA SER A 195 30.46 11.24 -7.66
C SER A 195 29.52 10.76 -8.79
N GLN A 196 28.23 10.53 -8.49
CA GLN A 196 27.20 10.21 -9.50
C GLN A 196 26.67 11.45 -10.25
N SER A 197 26.77 12.64 -9.64
CA SER A 197 26.34 13.90 -10.24
C SER A 197 27.25 14.37 -11.39
N LEU A 198 28.53 13.97 -11.41
CA LEU A 198 29.48 14.39 -12.45
C LEU A 198 29.21 13.73 -13.82
N LEU A 199 28.59 12.53 -13.85
CA LEU A 199 28.18 11.87 -15.09
C LEU A 199 26.95 12.50 -15.75
N HIS A 200 26.23 13.39 -15.05
CA HIS A 200 25.04 14.08 -15.56
C HIS A 200 25.33 15.49 -16.10
N SER A 201 26.59 15.94 -16.09
CA SER A 201 26.99 17.31 -16.43
C SER A 201 27.34 17.55 -17.90
N LEU A 202 27.20 16.56 -18.78
CA LEU A 202 27.36 16.73 -20.24
C LEU A 202 26.00 16.65 -20.95
N GLY A 203 25.14 17.63 -20.68
CA GLY A 203 23.81 17.71 -21.26
C GLY A 203 23.04 18.97 -20.87
N LYS A 204 23.73 20.11 -20.75
CA LYS A 204 23.09 21.42 -20.63
C LYS A 204 23.43 22.24 -21.87
N GLN A 205 22.45 22.37 -22.77
CA GLN A 205 22.00 23.55 -23.55
C GLN A 205 20.71 23.04 -24.25
N THR A 206 19.51 23.58 -24.08
CA THR A 206 19.06 24.97 -23.96
C THR A 206 17.84 25.02 -23.03
N GLU A 207 17.89 25.91 -22.03
CA GLU A 207 16.69 26.38 -21.31
C GLU A 207 15.93 27.33 -22.23
N GLU A 208 14.99 26.82 -23.01
CA GLU A 208 13.87 27.60 -23.50
C GLU A 208 12.68 27.38 -22.58
N VAL A 209 12.15 28.49 -22.09
CA VAL A 209 10.89 28.59 -21.35
C VAL A 209 9.79 27.98 -22.20
N ILE A 210 9.47 26.70 -22.00
CA ILE A 210 8.27 26.10 -22.56
C ILE A 210 7.09 26.64 -21.75
N ARG A 211 6.52 27.73 -22.25
CA ARG A 211 5.07 27.96 -22.10
C ARG A 211 4.39 26.71 -22.65
N CYS A 212 3.87 25.85 -21.77
CA CYS A 212 3.05 24.70 -22.15
C CYS A 212 1.76 25.22 -22.81
N ALA A 213 1.80 25.38 -24.12
CA ALA A 213 0.64 25.46 -25.00
C ALA A 213 0.45 24.09 -25.65
N PHE A 214 -0.05 23.11 -24.91
CA PHE A 214 -0.61 21.89 -25.47
C PHE A 214 -1.82 21.47 -24.64
N ASP A 215 -3.00 21.46 -25.26
CA ASP A 215 -4.30 21.27 -24.61
C ASP A 215 -4.58 19.83 -24.14
N HIS A 216 -3.63 18.88 -24.30
CA HIS A 216 -3.79 17.46 -23.94
C HIS A 216 -2.43 16.77 -23.68
N LEU A 217 -2.39 15.74 -22.82
CA LEU A 217 -1.21 14.87 -22.66
C LEU A 217 -1.03 14.02 -23.93
N THR A 218 0.15 14.08 -24.55
CA THR A 218 0.45 13.28 -25.74
C THR A 218 0.62 11.81 -25.40
N ILE A 219 -0.37 10.98 -25.75
CA ILE A 219 -0.31 9.52 -25.70
C ILE A 219 -0.11 9.03 -27.14
N PRO A 220 0.86 8.13 -27.43
CA PRO A 220 1.07 7.62 -28.79
C PRO A 220 -0.23 7.04 -29.36
N CYS A 221 -0.81 7.58 -30.43
CA CYS A 221 -2.12 7.17 -30.94
C CYS A 221 -1.99 6.31 -32.20
N ASP A 222 -2.76 5.23 -32.30
CA ASP A 222 -2.94 4.48 -33.55
C ASP A 222 -4.09 5.12 -34.34
N LYS A 223 -4.04 5.12 -35.68
CA LYS A 223 -4.87 5.97 -36.57
C LYS A 223 -6.42 5.84 -36.44
N ASN A 224 -6.93 4.95 -35.59
CA ASN A 224 -8.37 4.64 -35.41
C ASN A 224 -8.87 4.66 -33.95
N ASP A 225 -8.09 5.19 -33.01
CA ASP A 225 -8.34 5.02 -31.56
C ASP A 225 -9.21 6.16 -30.98
N VAL A 226 -10.53 5.97 -30.92
CA VAL A 226 -11.49 6.88 -30.24
C VAL A 226 -11.68 6.45 -28.78
N TRP A 227 -10.72 6.80 -27.91
CA TRP A 227 -10.77 6.50 -26.46
C TRP A 227 -10.71 7.75 -25.57
N GLU A 228 -10.38 8.91 -26.14
CA GLU A 228 -10.41 10.18 -25.42
C GLU A 228 -11.88 10.55 -25.15
N ILE A 229 -12.21 10.75 -23.88
CA ILE A 229 -13.54 11.15 -23.44
C ILE A 229 -13.52 12.64 -23.15
N ASP A 230 -14.50 13.37 -23.66
CA ASP A 230 -14.77 14.72 -23.17
C ASP A 230 -15.33 14.61 -21.74
N HIS A 231 -14.63 15.24 -20.78
CA HIS A 231 -15.02 15.25 -19.38
C HIS A 231 -16.47 15.74 -19.17
N GLN A 232 -17.00 16.60 -20.04
CA GLN A 232 -18.38 17.09 -19.94
C GLN A 232 -19.43 15.99 -20.19
N LEU A 233 -19.05 14.87 -20.82
CA LEU A 233 -19.93 13.72 -21.07
C LEU A 233 -19.98 12.74 -19.89
N LEU A 234 -19.13 12.94 -18.87
CA LEU A 234 -19.10 12.12 -17.67
C LEU A 234 -20.05 12.68 -16.61
N ASN A 235 -21.00 11.86 -16.18
CA ASN A 235 -21.88 12.20 -15.06
C ASN A 235 -21.38 11.51 -13.80
N PHE A 236 -20.81 12.29 -12.88
CA PHE A 236 -20.37 11.81 -11.58
C PHE A 236 -21.56 11.55 -10.66
N GLN A 237 -21.53 10.43 -9.96
CA GLN A 237 -22.52 10.06 -8.95
C GLN A 237 -21.82 9.96 -7.59
N GLN A 238 -21.77 8.76 -7.01
CA GLN A 238 -21.22 8.54 -5.68
C GLN A 238 -19.70 8.41 -5.69
N LYS A 239 -19.01 9.07 -4.76
CA LYS A 239 -17.60 8.80 -4.47
C LYS A 239 -17.47 7.44 -3.78
N ILE A 240 -16.72 6.52 -4.40
CA ILE A 240 -16.53 5.15 -3.91
C ILE A 240 -15.32 5.09 -2.96
N ALA A 241 -14.22 5.73 -3.34
CA ALA A 241 -12.98 5.71 -2.57
C ALA A 241 -12.16 6.99 -2.77
N SER A 242 -11.29 7.28 -1.82
CA SER A 242 -10.29 8.36 -1.88
C SER A 242 -8.93 7.78 -1.50
N GLY A 243 -7.97 7.79 -2.41
CA GLY A 243 -6.58 7.46 -2.17
C GLY A 243 -5.71 8.72 -2.02
N SER A 244 -4.40 8.52 -1.86
CA SER A 244 -3.42 9.61 -1.73
C SER A 244 -3.38 10.51 -2.98
N TYR A 245 -3.41 9.91 -4.16
CA TYR A 245 -3.25 10.61 -5.44
C TYR A 245 -4.52 10.60 -6.30
N ASN A 246 -5.41 9.63 -6.07
CA ASN A 246 -6.58 9.39 -6.91
C ASN A 246 -7.86 9.35 -6.10
N ASP A 247 -8.95 9.84 -6.68
CA ASP A 247 -10.32 9.60 -6.19
C ASP A 247 -11.06 8.68 -7.16
N LEU A 248 -11.86 7.75 -6.63
CA LEU A 248 -12.66 6.84 -7.42
C LEU A 248 -14.15 7.17 -7.24
N TYR A 249 -14.84 7.42 -8.36
CA TYR A 249 -16.27 7.70 -8.40
C TYR A 249 -17.02 6.64 -9.19
N LYS A 250 -18.24 6.35 -8.77
CA LYS A 250 -19.28 5.78 -9.63
C LYS A 250 -19.80 6.91 -10.51
N GLY A 251 -20.04 6.63 -11.78
CA GLY A 251 -20.64 7.58 -12.70
C GLY A 251 -21.38 6.90 -13.85
N THR A 252 -21.81 7.70 -14.81
CA THR A 252 -22.34 7.20 -16.08
C THR A 252 -21.69 7.90 -17.27
N TYR A 253 -21.49 7.14 -18.35
CA TYR A 253 -21.02 7.61 -19.64
C TYR A 253 -21.84 6.95 -20.73
N CYS A 254 -22.46 7.74 -21.64
CA CYS A 254 -23.38 7.23 -22.66
C CYS A 254 -24.44 6.25 -22.11
N SER A 255 -25.04 6.58 -20.96
CA SER A 255 -26.03 5.75 -20.24
C SER A 255 -25.52 4.40 -19.71
N GLN A 256 -24.21 4.13 -19.79
CA GLN A 256 -23.58 2.97 -19.16
C GLN A 256 -22.99 3.37 -17.79
N GLU A 257 -23.15 2.53 -16.77
CA GLU A 257 -22.47 2.71 -15.48
C GLU A 257 -20.95 2.50 -15.62
N VAL A 258 -20.17 3.42 -15.06
CA VAL A 258 -18.71 3.44 -15.16
C VAL A 258 -18.05 3.75 -13.82
N ALA A 259 -16.82 3.29 -13.66
CA ALA A 259 -15.93 3.71 -12.59
C ALA A 259 -14.99 4.78 -13.14
N ILE A 260 -14.90 5.92 -12.46
CA ILE A 260 -14.12 7.09 -12.88
C ILE A 260 -13.02 7.34 -11.84
N LYS A 261 -11.78 7.04 -12.21
CA LYS A 261 -10.58 7.24 -11.39
C LYS A 261 -9.96 8.59 -11.75
N ILE A 262 -10.18 9.60 -10.93
CA ILE A 262 -9.68 10.97 -11.12
C ILE A 262 -8.31 11.11 -10.45
N LEU A 263 -7.34 11.66 -11.16
CA LEU A 263 -6.05 12.07 -10.60
C LEU A 263 -6.20 13.47 -9.98
N LYS A 264 -5.87 13.61 -8.69
CA LYS A 264 -6.08 14.86 -7.94
C LYS A 264 -5.19 15.96 -8.50
N SER A 265 -5.80 17.08 -8.88
CA SER A 265 -5.11 18.24 -9.45
C SER A 265 -4.02 18.80 -8.54
N GLU A 266 -4.26 18.76 -7.22
CA GLU A 266 -3.34 19.20 -6.16
C GLU A 266 -2.03 18.41 -6.12
N CYS A 267 -2.04 17.18 -6.65
CA CYS A 267 -0.89 16.29 -6.66
C CYS A 267 -0.17 16.25 -8.01
N LEU A 268 -0.61 17.02 -9.01
CA LEU A 268 -0.08 16.91 -10.37
C LEU A 268 1.36 17.41 -10.45
N ASN A 269 2.28 16.49 -10.78
CA ASN A 269 3.62 16.79 -11.25
C ASN A 269 3.90 16.04 -12.56
N THR A 270 5.01 16.36 -13.20
CA THR A 270 5.40 15.78 -14.50
C THR A 270 5.56 14.26 -14.43
N GLU A 271 6.04 13.71 -13.31
CA GLU A 271 6.19 12.27 -13.10
C GLU A 271 4.84 11.55 -13.06
N LEU A 272 3.88 12.06 -12.28
CA LEU A 272 2.54 11.49 -12.14
C LEU A 272 1.76 11.57 -13.46
N GLN A 273 1.92 12.65 -14.23
CA GLN A 273 1.35 12.74 -15.58
C GLN A 273 1.93 11.68 -16.53
N LYS A 274 3.24 11.43 -16.47
CA LYS A 274 3.89 10.36 -17.25
C LYS A 274 3.40 8.98 -16.82
N GLU A 275 3.21 8.75 -15.51
CA GLU A 275 2.67 7.50 -15.00
C GLU A 275 1.21 7.28 -15.45
N PHE A 276 0.38 8.31 -15.35
CA PHE A 276 -0.99 8.30 -15.86
C PHE A 276 -1.05 7.99 -17.36
N ALA A 277 -0.25 8.68 -18.18
CA ALA A 277 -0.22 8.45 -19.62
C ALA A 277 0.21 7.01 -19.97
N LYS A 278 1.15 6.44 -19.22
CA LYS A 278 1.54 5.03 -19.38
C LYS A 278 0.43 4.07 -18.96
N GLU A 279 -0.28 4.34 -17.87
CA GLU A 279 -1.43 3.55 -17.42
C GLU A 279 -2.50 3.50 -18.49
N VAL A 280 -2.91 4.66 -19.03
CA VAL A 280 -3.86 4.75 -20.16
C VAL A 280 -3.36 3.98 -21.39
N TYR A 281 -2.09 4.16 -21.76
CA TYR A 281 -1.50 3.50 -22.94
C TYR A 281 -1.52 1.97 -22.86
N ILE A 282 -1.35 1.40 -21.66
CA ILE A 282 -1.43 -0.05 -21.47
C ILE A 282 -2.88 -0.49 -21.40
N MET A 283 -3.71 0.17 -20.59
CA MET A 283 -5.10 -0.21 -20.38
C MET A 283 -5.90 -0.26 -21.69
N ARG A 284 -5.66 0.67 -22.62
CA ARG A 284 -6.35 0.67 -23.93
C ARG A 284 -6.05 -0.56 -24.79
N LYS A 285 -4.91 -1.21 -24.59
CA LYS A 285 -4.50 -2.39 -25.38
C LYS A 285 -5.04 -3.70 -24.82
N LEU A 286 -5.69 -3.66 -23.65
CA LEU A 286 -6.13 -4.83 -22.93
C LEU A 286 -7.63 -5.04 -23.10
N CYS A 287 -7.99 -6.21 -23.59
CA CYS A 287 -9.38 -6.63 -23.73
C CYS A 287 -9.49 -8.13 -23.42
N HIS A 288 -9.95 -8.45 -22.21
CA HIS A 288 -10.14 -9.81 -21.77
C HIS A 288 -11.29 -9.92 -20.75
N GLN A 289 -12.05 -11.01 -20.79
CA GLN A 289 -13.26 -11.19 -19.95
C GLN A 289 -12.99 -11.15 -18.44
N SER A 290 -11.77 -11.50 -18.02
CA SER A 290 -11.35 -11.56 -16.60
C SER A 290 -10.41 -10.41 -16.20
N VAL A 291 -10.31 -9.37 -17.02
CA VAL A 291 -9.58 -8.13 -16.72
C VAL A 291 -10.58 -6.98 -16.84
N VAL A 292 -10.52 -6.01 -15.92
CA VAL A 292 -11.43 -4.86 -15.96
C VAL A 292 -11.23 -4.09 -17.27
N ARG A 293 -12.33 -3.90 -17.99
CA ARG A 293 -12.36 -3.27 -19.31
C ARG A 293 -12.16 -1.76 -19.19
N PHE A 294 -11.18 -1.27 -19.93
CA PHE A 294 -10.99 0.14 -20.21
C PHE A 294 -12.10 0.66 -21.14
N ILE A 295 -12.67 1.81 -20.82
CA ILE A 295 -13.70 2.49 -21.62
C ILE A 295 -13.12 3.73 -22.30
N GLY A 296 -12.30 4.50 -21.56
CA GLY A 296 -11.64 5.68 -22.09
C GLY A 296 -10.91 6.47 -21.02
N ALA A 297 -10.38 7.62 -21.39
CA ALA A 297 -9.69 8.52 -20.46
C ALA A 297 -9.91 9.98 -20.84
N CYS A 298 -9.85 10.86 -19.84
CA CYS A 298 -9.70 12.30 -20.05
C CYS A 298 -8.22 12.64 -19.82
N THR A 299 -7.54 13.17 -20.83
CA THR A 299 -6.09 13.45 -20.78
C THR A 299 -5.76 14.94 -20.75
N ARG A 300 -6.78 15.80 -20.63
CA ARG A 300 -6.64 17.25 -20.57
C ARG A 300 -6.61 17.73 -19.12
N PRO A 301 -5.50 18.33 -18.64
CA PRO A 301 -5.47 18.98 -17.32
C PRO A 301 -6.51 20.10 -17.22
N PRO A 302 -7.06 20.37 -16.02
CA PRO A 302 -6.81 19.67 -14.75
C PRO A 302 -7.60 18.36 -14.59
N ASN A 303 -8.46 18.02 -15.54
CA ASN A 303 -9.44 16.94 -15.43
C ASN A 303 -8.89 15.60 -15.96
N LEU A 304 -7.82 15.11 -15.34
CA LEU A 304 -7.24 13.82 -15.71
C LEU A 304 -8.00 12.67 -15.05
N CYS A 305 -8.57 11.76 -15.84
CA CYS A 305 -9.22 10.57 -15.30
C CYS A 305 -9.17 9.36 -16.24
N ILE A 306 -9.24 8.17 -15.64
CA ILE A 306 -9.39 6.89 -16.32
C ILE A 306 -10.81 6.38 -16.08
N VAL A 307 -11.48 5.93 -17.14
CA VAL A 307 -12.84 5.42 -17.12
C VAL A 307 -12.83 3.93 -17.45
N THR A 308 -13.36 3.12 -16.55
CA THR A 308 -13.50 1.67 -16.71
C THR A 308 -14.93 1.21 -16.49
N GLU A 309 -15.23 -0.05 -16.84
CA GLU A 309 -16.50 -0.66 -16.46
C GLU A 309 -16.70 -0.66 -14.94
N TYR A 310 -17.92 -0.36 -14.49
CA TYR A 310 -18.26 -0.40 -13.08
C TYR A 310 -18.57 -1.82 -12.63
N MET A 311 -17.94 -2.26 -11.53
CA MET A 311 -18.10 -3.58 -10.94
C MET A 311 -18.94 -3.48 -9.66
N SER A 312 -20.26 -3.64 -9.80
CA SER A 312 -21.27 -3.33 -8.76
C SER A 312 -21.18 -4.17 -7.48
N GLY A 313 -20.55 -5.35 -7.53
CA GLY A 313 -20.32 -6.21 -6.39
C GLY A 313 -19.22 -5.73 -5.43
N GLY A 314 -18.40 -4.76 -5.86
CA GLY A 314 -17.25 -4.25 -5.12
C GLY A 314 -16.05 -5.20 -5.15
N SER A 315 -15.12 -5.00 -4.22
CA SER A 315 -13.92 -5.85 -4.14
C SER A 315 -14.19 -7.20 -3.49
N VAL A 316 -13.44 -8.23 -3.87
CA VAL A 316 -13.47 -9.54 -3.18
C VAL A 316 -13.03 -9.40 -1.73
N TYR A 317 -12.14 -8.46 -1.43
CA TYR A 317 -11.76 -8.10 -0.06
C TYR A 317 -12.98 -7.68 0.78
N ASP A 318 -13.80 -6.75 0.27
CA ASP A 318 -15.00 -6.29 0.98
C ASP A 318 -16.01 -7.43 1.15
N TYR A 319 -16.13 -8.30 0.14
CA TYR A 319 -16.99 -9.47 0.18
C TYR A 319 -16.59 -10.43 1.32
N LEU A 320 -15.29 -10.71 1.47
CA LEU A 320 -14.80 -11.61 2.51
C LEU A 320 -14.83 -10.97 3.90
N HIS A 321 -14.26 -9.78 4.05
CA HIS A 321 -13.91 -9.23 5.36
C HIS A 321 -14.92 -8.22 5.91
N LYS A 322 -15.53 -7.40 5.03
CA LYS A 322 -16.54 -6.41 5.48
C LYS A 322 -17.93 -7.01 5.56
N LYS A 323 -18.29 -7.85 4.58
CA LYS A 323 -19.61 -8.52 4.53
C LYS A 323 -19.61 -9.87 5.25
N GLY A 324 -18.45 -10.40 5.63
CA GLY A 324 -18.33 -11.70 6.31
C GLY A 324 -18.77 -12.88 5.46
N HIS A 325 -18.79 -12.74 4.14
CA HIS A 325 -19.16 -13.82 3.24
C HIS A 325 -17.99 -14.77 2.97
N SER A 326 -18.31 -15.98 2.52
CA SER A 326 -17.31 -16.96 2.10
C SER A 326 -17.71 -17.61 0.79
N PHE A 327 -16.71 -18.13 0.07
CA PHE A 327 -16.96 -18.91 -1.13
C PHE A 327 -17.07 -20.39 -0.79
N LYS A 328 -18.13 -21.04 -1.29
CA LYS A 328 -18.16 -22.50 -1.37
C LYS A 328 -17.18 -22.96 -2.45
N LEU A 329 -16.62 -24.16 -2.29
CA LEU A 329 -15.58 -24.68 -3.18
C LEU A 329 -15.87 -24.51 -4.69
N PRO A 330 -17.07 -24.82 -5.22
CA PRO A 330 -17.34 -24.62 -6.66
C PRO A 330 -17.26 -23.15 -7.11
N ALA A 331 -17.74 -22.22 -6.28
CA ALA A 331 -17.68 -20.79 -6.57
C ALA A 331 -16.25 -20.26 -6.43
N LEU A 332 -15.51 -20.73 -5.42
CA LEU A 332 -14.10 -20.40 -5.23
C LEU A 332 -13.25 -20.83 -6.42
N LEU A 333 -13.43 -22.06 -6.90
CA LEU A 333 -12.71 -22.57 -8.07
C LEU A 333 -13.03 -21.74 -9.31
N LYS A 334 -14.29 -21.32 -9.50
CA LYS A 334 -14.66 -20.40 -10.58
C LYS A 334 -13.89 -19.08 -10.47
N VAL A 335 -13.90 -18.45 -9.30
CA VAL A 335 -13.15 -17.19 -9.05
C VAL A 335 -11.66 -17.39 -9.31
N ALA A 336 -11.05 -18.45 -8.78
CA ALA A 336 -9.64 -18.76 -8.98
C ALA A 336 -9.30 -18.92 -10.46
N ILE A 337 -10.12 -19.67 -11.23
CA ILE A 337 -9.95 -19.86 -12.67
C ILE A 337 -10.05 -18.52 -13.42
N ASP A 338 -11.04 -17.68 -13.10
CA ASP A 338 -11.22 -16.39 -13.76
C ASP A 338 -10.01 -15.47 -13.50
N VAL A 339 -9.55 -15.40 -12.25
CA VAL A 339 -8.33 -14.64 -11.89
C VAL A 339 -7.10 -15.18 -12.62
N SER A 340 -6.89 -16.51 -12.63
CA SER A 340 -5.76 -17.11 -13.33
C SER A 340 -5.79 -16.83 -14.84
N LYS A 341 -6.96 -16.83 -15.48
CA LYS A 341 -7.11 -16.44 -16.90
C LYS A 341 -6.74 -14.97 -17.12
N GLY A 342 -7.22 -14.08 -16.25
CA GLY A 342 -6.88 -12.65 -16.32
C GLY A 342 -5.38 -12.41 -16.19
N MET A 343 -4.73 -13.06 -15.21
CA MET A 343 -3.30 -12.95 -15.00
C MET A 343 -2.48 -13.58 -16.13
N ASN A 344 -2.88 -14.75 -16.64
CA ASN A 344 -2.25 -15.37 -17.81
C ASN A 344 -2.29 -14.43 -19.03
N TYR A 345 -3.42 -13.77 -19.26
CA TYR A 345 -3.55 -12.78 -20.33
C TYR A 345 -2.61 -11.58 -20.14
N LEU A 346 -2.51 -11.05 -18.91
CA LEU A 346 -1.57 -9.95 -18.62
C LEU A 346 -0.11 -10.38 -18.87
N HIS A 347 0.29 -11.56 -18.40
CA HIS A 347 1.64 -12.10 -18.58
C HIS A 347 1.98 -12.34 -20.05
N GLN A 348 1.04 -12.85 -20.85
CA GLN A 348 1.20 -13.00 -22.30
C GLN A 348 1.40 -11.65 -23.03
N ASN A 349 0.90 -10.55 -22.45
CA ASN A 349 1.12 -9.19 -22.94
C ASN A 349 2.33 -8.51 -22.27
N ASN A 350 3.20 -9.27 -21.60
CA ASN A 350 4.39 -8.80 -20.87
C ASN A 350 4.07 -7.78 -19.76
N ILE A 351 2.91 -7.93 -19.11
CA ILE A 351 2.47 -7.05 -18.02
C ILE A 351 2.45 -7.85 -16.72
N MET A 352 3.29 -7.45 -15.77
CA MET A 352 3.23 -7.93 -14.39
C MET A 352 2.23 -7.08 -13.60
N HIS A 353 1.42 -7.72 -12.76
CA HIS A 353 0.46 -7.00 -11.93
C HIS A 353 1.13 -6.30 -10.74
N ARG A 354 2.03 -7.00 -10.02
CA ARG A 354 2.82 -6.51 -8.88
C ARG A 354 2.04 -6.10 -7.62
N ASP A 355 0.75 -6.38 -7.59
CA ASP A 355 -0.15 -6.05 -6.46
C ASP A 355 -1.37 -6.97 -6.44
N LEU A 356 -1.19 -8.25 -6.77
CA LEU A 356 -2.31 -9.18 -6.85
C LEU A 356 -2.81 -9.53 -5.43
N LYS A 357 -4.01 -9.08 -5.09
CA LYS A 357 -4.66 -9.29 -3.78
C LYS A 357 -6.18 -9.18 -3.91
N PRO A 358 -6.98 -9.67 -2.94
CA PRO A 358 -8.45 -9.61 -3.05
C PRO A 358 -9.04 -8.21 -3.18
N ALA A 359 -8.33 -7.17 -2.74
CA ALA A 359 -8.77 -5.78 -2.90
C ALA A 359 -8.74 -5.32 -4.37
N ASN A 360 -7.86 -5.92 -5.18
CA ASN A 360 -7.69 -5.63 -6.61
C ASN A 360 -8.45 -6.64 -7.50
N LEU A 361 -9.33 -7.45 -6.89
CA LEU A 361 -10.28 -8.31 -7.58
C LEU A 361 -11.67 -7.70 -7.43
N LEU A 362 -12.29 -7.32 -8.54
CA LEU A 362 -13.61 -6.70 -8.54
C LEU A 362 -14.67 -7.68 -9.04
N MET A 363 -15.87 -7.58 -8.49
CA MET A 363 -16.99 -8.47 -8.76
C MET A 363 -18.19 -7.73 -9.35
N ASP A 364 -18.89 -8.34 -10.29
CA ASP A 364 -20.17 -7.84 -10.80
C ASP A 364 -21.38 -8.45 -10.06
N GLU A 365 -22.59 -8.04 -10.44
CA GLU A 365 -23.85 -8.57 -9.90
C GLU A 365 -24.02 -10.08 -10.09
N ASN A 366 -23.39 -10.66 -11.12
CA ASN A 366 -23.44 -12.08 -11.47
C ASN A 366 -22.32 -12.90 -10.83
N ARG A 367 -21.55 -12.29 -9.91
CA ARG A 367 -20.39 -12.87 -9.24
C ARG A 367 -19.27 -13.30 -10.21
N VAL A 368 -19.16 -12.65 -11.36
CA VAL A 368 -17.98 -12.74 -12.22
C VAL A 368 -16.91 -11.85 -11.62
N VAL A 369 -15.69 -12.39 -11.51
CA VAL A 369 -14.54 -11.66 -10.94
C VAL A 369 -13.59 -11.25 -12.04
N LYS A 370 -13.12 -10.01 -11.98
CA LYS A 370 -12.13 -9.44 -12.89
C LYS A 370 -10.96 -8.84 -12.11
N VAL A 371 -9.78 -8.94 -12.70
CA VAL A 371 -8.54 -8.35 -12.19
C VAL A 371 -8.53 -6.86 -12.52
N ALA A 372 -8.27 -6.02 -11.52
CA ALA A 372 -8.25 -4.56 -11.58
C ALA A 372 -6.91 -4.00 -11.07
N ASP A 373 -6.66 -2.70 -11.24
CA ASP A 373 -5.48 -1.99 -10.71
C ASP A 373 -4.14 -2.70 -10.98
N PHE A 374 -3.99 -3.26 -12.18
CA PHE A 374 -2.75 -3.88 -12.64
C PHE A 374 -1.72 -2.80 -12.98
N GLY A 375 -0.55 -2.92 -12.34
CA GLY A 375 0.37 -1.81 -12.16
C GLY A 375 1.24 -1.49 -13.37
N VAL A 376 0.98 -0.34 -14.00
CA VAL A 376 1.95 0.36 -14.87
C VAL A 376 2.76 1.38 -14.08
N ALA A 377 2.17 1.98 -13.05
CA ALA A 377 2.84 2.98 -12.22
C ALA A 377 3.91 2.39 -11.28
N ARG A 378 3.96 1.07 -11.10
CA ARG A 378 4.95 0.41 -10.24
C ARG A 378 6.28 0.08 -10.94
N ILE A 379 6.50 0.54 -12.18
CA ILE A 379 7.75 0.32 -12.93
C ILE A 379 8.98 0.89 -12.17
N LYS A 380 8.79 1.82 -11.23
CA LYS A 380 9.87 2.28 -10.33
C LYS A 380 10.28 1.31 -9.21
N ALA A 381 9.71 0.11 -9.10
CA ALA A 381 10.28 -0.92 -8.20
C ALA A 381 11.66 -1.44 -8.64
N GLN A 382 12.14 -1.11 -9.86
CA GLN A 382 13.56 -1.28 -10.23
C GLN A 382 14.47 -0.18 -9.65
N SER A 383 13.89 0.86 -9.03
CA SER A 383 14.62 1.99 -8.42
C SER A 383 14.54 1.99 -6.87
N GLY A 384 14.05 0.92 -6.24
CA GLY A 384 14.21 0.71 -4.80
C GLY A 384 13.38 1.59 -3.86
N VAL A 385 12.36 2.32 -4.35
CA VAL A 385 11.44 3.07 -3.49
C VAL A 385 10.12 2.31 -3.37
N MET A 386 9.90 1.66 -2.24
CA MET A 386 8.60 1.10 -1.86
C MET A 386 7.63 2.23 -1.50
N THR A 387 6.72 2.56 -2.40
CA THR A 387 5.51 3.34 -2.07
C THR A 387 4.32 2.43 -1.75
N GLY A 388 4.59 1.17 -1.36
CA GLY A 388 3.54 0.21 -1.02
C GLY A 388 2.77 0.70 0.19
N GLU A 389 1.46 0.89 0.05
CA GLU A 389 0.55 0.96 1.19
C GLU A 389 0.84 -0.23 2.09
N THR A 390 1.18 0.03 3.36
CA THR A 390 1.71 -0.94 4.33
C THR A 390 0.88 -2.22 4.45
N GLY A 391 -0.39 -2.22 4.02
CA GLY A 391 -1.24 -3.42 3.97
C GLY A 391 -0.82 -4.48 2.95
N THR A 392 -0.11 -4.13 1.87
CA THR A 392 0.15 -5.02 0.71
C THR A 392 1.21 -6.10 0.98
N TYR A 393 2.09 -5.89 1.97
CA TYR A 393 3.24 -6.76 2.25
C TYR A 393 2.87 -8.24 2.45
N ARG A 394 1.66 -8.55 2.91
CA ARG A 394 1.22 -9.92 3.18
C ARG A 394 1.17 -10.82 1.95
N TRP A 395 0.97 -10.27 0.76
CA TRP A 395 0.88 -11.04 -0.50
C TRP A 395 2.16 -10.98 -1.32
N MET A 396 3.20 -10.27 -0.87
CA MET A 396 4.42 -10.07 -1.64
C MET A 396 5.31 -11.32 -1.63
N ALA A 397 5.88 -11.63 -2.78
CA ALA A 397 6.87 -12.70 -2.92
C ALA A 397 8.19 -12.31 -2.21
N PRO A 398 8.97 -13.29 -1.70
CA PRO A 398 10.19 -13.02 -0.95
C PRO A 398 11.18 -12.16 -1.75
N GLU A 399 11.38 -12.44 -3.04
CA GLU A 399 12.27 -11.68 -3.90
C GLU A 399 11.84 -10.22 -4.10
N VAL A 400 10.54 -9.93 -4.02
CA VAL A 400 10.02 -8.56 -4.11
C VAL A 400 10.23 -7.81 -2.79
N VAL A 401 10.05 -8.50 -1.65
CA VAL A 401 10.34 -7.94 -0.31
C VAL A 401 11.83 -7.63 -0.16
N GLU A 402 12.69 -8.51 -0.66
CA GLU A 402 14.15 -8.37 -0.64
C GLU A 402 14.68 -7.40 -1.72
N HIS A 403 13.82 -6.81 -2.55
CA HIS A 403 14.21 -5.92 -3.66
C HIS A 403 15.18 -6.56 -4.67
N LYS A 404 15.14 -7.88 -4.81
CA LYS A 404 15.89 -8.60 -5.83
C LYS A 404 15.24 -8.39 -7.20
N PRO A 405 15.98 -8.54 -8.31
CA PRO A 405 15.37 -8.64 -9.62
C PRO A 405 14.34 -9.78 -9.64
N TYR A 406 13.14 -9.49 -10.14
CA TYR A 406 12.03 -10.44 -10.19
C TYR A 406 11.30 -10.33 -11.53
N ASP A 407 10.57 -11.39 -11.87
CA ASP A 407 9.75 -11.52 -13.06
C ASP A 407 8.27 -11.75 -12.68
N HIS A 408 7.49 -12.23 -13.64
CA HIS A 408 6.06 -12.49 -13.47
C HIS A 408 5.76 -13.61 -12.46
N LYS A 409 6.75 -14.40 -12.02
CA LYS A 409 6.60 -15.42 -10.96
C LYS A 409 6.27 -14.82 -9.60
N ALA A 410 6.55 -13.54 -9.38
CA ALA A 410 6.12 -12.83 -8.18
C ALA A 410 4.59 -12.79 -8.06
N ASP A 411 3.87 -12.59 -9.18
CA ASP A 411 2.40 -12.58 -9.19
C ASP A 411 1.82 -13.97 -8.87
N ILE A 412 2.52 -15.05 -9.24
CA ILE A 412 2.11 -16.43 -8.93
C ILE A 412 2.20 -16.70 -7.42
N PHE A 413 3.23 -16.17 -6.75
CA PHE A 413 3.30 -16.23 -5.29
C PHE A 413 2.11 -15.49 -4.65
N SER A 414 1.85 -14.26 -5.10
CA SER A 414 0.73 -13.45 -4.61
C SER A 414 -0.62 -14.16 -4.84
N PHE A 415 -0.78 -14.82 -5.98
CA PHE A 415 -1.95 -15.65 -6.28
C PHE A 415 -2.10 -16.81 -5.28
N GLY A 416 -1.02 -17.49 -4.90
CA GLY A 416 -1.05 -18.55 -3.90
C GLY A 416 -1.55 -18.06 -2.53
N ILE A 417 -1.02 -16.93 -2.06
CA ILE A 417 -1.45 -16.32 -0.79
C ILE A 417 -2.93 -15.90 -0.86
N MET A 418 -3.32 -15.25 -1.96
CA MET A 418 -4.70 -14.84 -2.23
C MET A 418 -5.65 -16.04 -2.27
N LEU A 419 -5.29 -17.14 -2.93
CA LEU A 419 -6.12 -18.34 -3.03
C LEU A 419 -6.35 -18.99 -1.66
N ARG A 420 -5.34 -18.99 -0.78
CA ARG A 420 -5.52 -19.44 0.62
C ARG A 420 -6.50 -18.55 1.37
N GLU A 421 -6.45 -17.24 1.16
CA GLU A 421 -7.39 -16.31 1.77
C GLU A 421 -8.82 -16.54 1.26
N LEU A 422 -9.01 -16.78 -0.04
CA LEU A 422 -10.32 -17.17 -0.58
C LEU A 422 -10.87 -18.45 0.09
N LEU A 423 -10.00 -19.43 0.36
CA LEU A 423 -10.37 -20.72 0.96
C LEU A 423 -10.82 -20.60 2.41
N THR A 424 -10.20 -19.69 3.16
CA THR A 424 -10.40 -19.58 4.60
C THR A 424 -11.32 -18.42 4.99
N GLY A 425 -11.47 -17.42 4.10
CA GLY A 425 -12.08 -16.14 4.44
C GLY A 425 -11.31 -15.36 5.50
N LYS A 426 -10.07 -15.74 5.78
CA LYS A 426 -9.23 -15.15 6.83
C LYS A 426 -8.02 -14.47 6.25
N TYR A 427 -7.61 -13.39 6.89
CA TYR A 427 -6.38 -12.69 6.54
C TYR A 427 -5.18 -13.65 6.50
N PRO A 428 -4.28 -13.51 5.51
CA PRO A 428 -2.99 -14.18 5.53
C PRO A 428 -2.17 -13.66 6.71
N TYR A 429 -1.62 -14.58 7.51
CA TYR A 429 -0.80 -14.25 8.69
C TYR A 429 -1.56 -13.38 9.71
N GLU A 430 -2.80 -13.75 10.04
CA GLU A 430 -3.74 -13.00 10.89
C GLU A 430 -3.13 -12.45 12.20
N TYR A 431 -2.15 -13.15 12.77
CA TYR A 431 -1.49 -12.79 14.05
C TYR A 431 -0.25 -11.91 13.91
N LEU A 432 0.16 -11.56 12.69
CA LEU A 432 1.36 -10.75 12.41
C LEU A 432 0.96 -9.42 11.80
N THR A 433 1.77 -8.38 12.00
CA THR A 433 1.66 -7.16 11.19
C THR A 433 2.08 -7.45 9.74
N PRO A 434 1.68 -6.63 8.75
CA PRO A 434 2.07 -6.86 7.36
C PRO A 434 3.60 -6.95 7.15
N ILE A 435 4.37 -6.12 7.87
CA ILE A 435 5.84 -6.11 7.80
C ILE A 435 6.41 -7.38 8.43
N GLN A 436 5.92 -7.78 9.62
CA GLN A 436 6.33 -9.04 10.27
C GLN A 436 6.03 -10.25 9.38
N ALA A 437 4.87 -10.27 8.72
CA ALA A 437 4.53 -11.33 7.77
C ALA A 437 5.53 -11.39 6.61
N ALA A 438 5.88 -10.25 6.00
CA ALA A 438 6.86 -10.20 4.92
C ALA A 438 8.26 -10.64 5.38
N MET A 439 8.70 -10.19 6.57
CA MET A 439 9.99 -10.62 7.14
C MET A 439 10.01 -12.12 7.45
N GLY A 440 8.96 -12.68 8.04
CA GLY A 440 8.84 -14.12 8.28
C GLY A 440 8.84 -14.94 6.98
N VAL A 441 8.21 -14.44 5.91
CA VAL A 441 8.25 -15.08 4.58
C VAL A 441 9.67 -15.17 4.03
N VAL A 442 10.46 -14.11 4.20
CA VAL A 442 11.84 -14.01 3.70
C VAL A 442 12.83 -14.81 4.57
N GLN A 443 12.78 -14.61 5.89
CA GLN A 443 13.80 -15.11 6.82
C GLN A 443 13.54 -16.55 7.28
N GLU A 444 12.27 -16.91 7.49
CA GLU A 444 11.86 -18.19 8.08
C GLU A 444 11.16 -19.11 7.07
N GLY A 445 10.95 -18.65 5.84
CA GLY A 445 10.15 -19.39 4.85
C GLY A 445 8.68 -19.51 5.27
N LEU A 446 8.17 -18.58 6.09
CA LEU A 446 6.82 -18.65 6.66
C LEU A 446 5.76 -18.73 5.55
N ARG A 447 4.80 -19.66 5.68
CA ARG A 447 3.65 -19.80 4.76
C ARG A 447 2.33 -19.93 5.52
N PRO A 448 1.19 -19.49 4.95
CA PRO A 448 -0.09 -19.62 5.61
C PRO A 448 -0.47 -21.09 5.75
N THR A 449 -1.03 -21.46 6.90
CA THR A 449 -1.47 -22.84 7.14
C THR A 449 -2.59 -23.24 6.18
N ILE A 450 -2.44 -24.40 5.52
CA ILE A 450 -3.48 -25.05 4.74
C ILE A 450 -4.32 -25.92 5.67
N THR A 451 -5.65 -25.77 5.62
CA THR A 451 -6.53 -26.57 6.46
C THR A 451 -6.61 -28.02 5.97
N LYS A 452 -6.70 -29.00 6.88
CA LYS A 452 -6.83 -30.43 6.53
C LYS A 452 -8.09 -30.78 5.71
N ARG A 453 -9.06 -29.86 5.62
CA ARG A 453 -10.29 -30.02 4.85
C ARG A 453 -10.17 -29.54 3.40
N THR A 454 -9.01 -29.00 3.01
CA THR A 454 -8.74 -28.51 1.65
C THR A 454 -8.59 -29.70 0.70
N HIS A 455 -9.07 -29.56 -0.54
CA HIS A 455 -8.87 -30.58 -1.58
C HIS A 455 -7.37 -30.88 -1.76
N PRO A 456 -6.92 -32.15 -1.78
CA PRO A 456 -5.49 -32.48 -1.80
C PRO A 456 -4.73 -31.83 -2.96
N GLU A 457 -5.28 -31.87 -4.18
CA GLU A 457 -4.64 -31.23 -5.33
C GLU A 457 -4.60 -29.69 -5.23
N LEU A 458 -5.58 -29.09 -4.56
CA LEU A 458 -5.61 -27.64 -4.34
C LEU A 458 -4.56 -27.23 -3.30
N ALA A 459 -4.33 -28.07 -2.28
CA ALA A 459 -3.27 -27.87 -1.31
C ALA A 459 -1.89 -27.96 -1.98
N GLN A 460 -1.66 -28.97 -2.83
CA GLN A 460 -0.43 -29.10 -3.59
C GLN A 460 -0.21 -27.92 -4.55
N LEU A 461 -1.27 -27.44 -5.20
CA LEU A 461 -1.21 -26.27 -6.07
C LEU A 461 -0.79 -25.01 -5.29
N LEU A 462 -1.37 -24.77 -4.12
CA LEU A 462 -0.96 -23.67 -3.22
C LEU A 462 0.52 -23.77 -2.86
N GLU A 463 0.96 -24.96 -2.45
CA GLU A 463 2.35 -25.23 -2.08
C GLU A 463 3.33 -24.96 -3.21
N ARG A 464 2.96 -25.31 -4.45
CA ARG A 464 3.74 -24.97 -5.64
C ARG A 464 3.74 -23.47 -5.96
N CYS A 465 2.61 -22.77 -5.80
CA CYS A 465 2.50 -21.35 -6.13
C CYS A 465 3.38 -20.46 -5.25
N TRP A 466 3.57 -20.80 -3.98
CA TRP A 466 4.34 -19.99 -3.03
C TRP A 466 5.73 -20.57 -2.68
N GLN A 467 6.33 -21.35 -3.57
CA GLN A 467 7.71 -21.82 -3.40
C GLN A 467 8.68 -20.65 -3.19
N GLN A 468 9.70 -20.86 -2.36
CA GLN A 468 10.71 -19.83 -2.08
C GLN A 468 11.43 -19.44 -3.37
N ASP A 469 11.97 -20.43 -4.08
CA ASP A 469 12.59 -20.23 -5.38
C ASP A 469 11.51 -20.06 -6.46
N PRO A 470 11.49 -18.92 -7.20
CA PRO A 470 10.51 -18.63 -8.24
C PRO A 470 10.46 -19.65 -9.39
N THR A 471 11.55 -20.38 -9.65
CA THR A 471 11.64 -21.31 -10.78
C THR A 471 10.75 -22.54 -10.61
N PHE A 472 10.44 -22.94 -9.36
CA PHE A 472 9.53 -24.04 -9.07
C PHE A 472 8.04 -23.65 -9.11
N ARG A 473 7.73 -22.36 -9.22
CA ARG A 473 6.36 -21.87 -9.28
C ARG A 473 5.77 -22.15 -10.67
N PRO A 474 4.55 -22.71 -10.78
CA PRO A 474 3.93 -23.03 -12.06
C PRO A 474 3.54 -21.77 -12.84
N GLU A 475 3.44 -21.86 -14.16
CA GLU A 475 2.81 -20.79 -14.95
C GLU A 475 1.30 -20.74 -14.76
N PHE A 476 0.68 -19.57 -14.97
CA PHE A 476 -0.79 -19.46 -14.88
C PHE A 476 -1.53 -20.39 -15.86
N SER A 477 -0.93 -20.72 -17.00
CA SER A 477 -1.46 -21.71 -17.94
C SER A 477 -1.59 -23.11 -17.30
N GLU A 478 -0.60 -23.55 -16.53
CA GLU A 478 -0.64 -24.79 -15.75
C GLU A 478 -1.66 -24.71 -14.61
N ILE A 479 -1.67 -23.59 -13.87
CA ILE A 479 -2.61 -23.34 -12.77
C ILE A 479 -4.06 -23.47 -13.27
N ILE A 480 -4.38 -22.89 -14.44
CA ILE A 480 -5.72 -22.97 -15.04
C ILE A 480 -6.11 -24.44 -15.30
N GLN A 481 -5.20 -25.24 -15.85
CA GLN A 481 -5.46 -26.66 -16.13
C GLN A 481 -5.75 -27.43 -14.85
N THR A 482 -4.92 -27.26 -13.81
CA THR A 482 -5.11 -27.90 -12.50
C THR A 482 -6.45 -27.48 -11.87
N LEU A 483 -6.77 -26.19 -11.84
CA LEU A 483 -8.02 -25.72 -11.27
C LEU A 483 -9.27 -26.22 -12.03
N GLN A 484 -9.19 -26.32 -13.35
CA GLN A 484 -10.27 -26.86 -14.18
C GLN A 484 -10.49 -28.35 -13.92
N GLN A 485 -9.41 -29.11 -13.73
CA GLN A 485 -9.49 -30.53 -13.38
C GLN A 485 -10.16 -30.72 -12.01
N ILE A 486 -9.72 -29.99 -10.99
CA ILE A 486 -10.34 -30.01 -9.65
C ILE A 486 -11.82 -29.61 -9.74
N ALA A 487 -12.16 -28.59 -10.53
CA ALA A 487 -13.55 -28.14 -10.69
C ALA A 487 -14.45 -29.20 -11.35
N LYS A 488 -13.89 -30.02 -12.24
CA LYS A 488 -14.59 -31.15 -12.87
C LYS A 488 -14.85 -32.25 -11.85
N GLU A 489 -13.84 -32.65 -11.08
CA GLU A 489 -13.97 -33.68 -10.04
C GLU A 489 -14.99 -33.30 -8.97
N VAL A 490 -14.94 -32.06 -8.48
CA VAL A 490 -15.90 -31.54 -7.49
C VAL A 490 -17.33 -31.53 -8.02
N ARG A 491 -17.52 -31.32 -9.33
CA ARG A 491 -18.84 -31.39 -9.98
C ARG A 491 -19.33 -32.84 -10.07
N ASP A 492 -18.49 -33.74 -10.53
CA ASP A 492 -18.83 -35.15 -10.72
C ASP A 492 -19.18 -35.81 -9.37
N GLU A 493 -18.43 -35.53 -8.31
CA GLU A 493 -18.74 -36.00 -6.94
C GLU A 493 -20.09 -35.46 -6.43
N ARG A 494 -20.43 -34.22 -6.77
CA ARG A 494 -21.70 -33.60 -6.35
C ARG A 494 -22.86 -34.27 -7.05
N ASP A 495 -22.74 -34.51 -8.36
CA ASP A 495 -23.77 -35.16 -9.16
C ASP A 495 -23.98 -36.61 -8.73
N TYR A 496 -22.91 -37.33 -8.41
CA TYR A 496 -22.98 -38.66 -7.82
C TYR A 496 -23.74 -38.66 -6.48
N ARG A 497 -23.37 -37.75 -5.55
CA ARG A 497 -24.05 -37.61 -4.26
C ARG A 497 -25.53 -37.24 -4.37
N LEU A 498 -25.90 -36.43 -5.37
CA LEU A 498 -27.30 -36.08 -5.63
C LEU A 498 -28.10 -37.28 -6.15
N LYS A 499 -27.52 -38.07 -7.06
CA LYS A 499 -28.12 -39.33 -7.54
C LYS A 499 -28.31 -40.34 -6.41
N GLU A 500 -27.31 -40.51 -5.53
CA GLU A 500 -27.41 -41.43 -4.39
C GLU A 500 -28.49 -41.00 -3.39
N LYS A 501 -28.58 -39.69 -3.08
CA LYS A 501 -29.66 -39.16 -2.22
C LYS A 501 -31.04 -39.35 -2.83
N SER A 502 -31.19 -39.11 -4.13
CA SER A 502 -32.45 -39.35 -4.85
C SER A 502 -32.85 -40.82 -4.80
N PHE A 503 -31.88 -41.74 -5.00
CA PHE A 503 -32.12 -43.17 -4.93
C PHE A 503 -32.49 -43.65 -3.53
N ARG A 504 -31.79 -43.17 -2.49
CA ARG A 504 -32.15 -43.46 -1.08
C ARG A 504 -33.52 -42.92 -0.70
N GLY A 505 -33.87 -41.71 -1.17
CA GLY A 505 -35.21 -41.13 -0.98
C GLY A 505 -36.30 -41.93 -1.67
N PHE A 506 -36.06 -42.42 -2.88
CA PHE A 506 -36.98 -43.31 -3.58
C PHE A 506 -37.19 -44.64 -2.82
N LEU A 507 -36.12 -45.24 -2.30
CA LEU A 507 -36.19 -46.46 -1.51
C LEU A 507 -36.93 -46.28 -0.16
N SER A 508 -36.80 -45.12 0.48
CA SER A 508 -37.56 -44.83 1.71
C SER A 508 -39.04 -44.65 1.44
N THR A 509 -39.42 -43.97 0.34
CA THR A 509 -40.81 -43.85 -0.11
C THR A 509 -41.41 -45.21 -0.45
N LEU A 510 -40.69 -46.08 -1.17
CA LEU A 510 -41.13 -47.44 -1.48
C LEU A 510 -41.37 -48.28 -0.22
N ARG A 511 -40.51 -48.19 0.80
CA ARG A 511 -40.75 -48.87 2.09
C ARG A 511 -41.98 -48.35 2.81
N HIS A 512 -42.25 -47.05 2.71
CA HIS A 512 -43.42 -46.45 3.35
C HIS A 512 -44.71 -46.91 2.67
N VAL A 513 -44.74 -46.94 1.35
CA VAL A 513 -45.87 -47.48 0.56
C VAL A 513 -46.08 -48.96 0.84
N TYR A 514 -45.01 -49.76 0.87
CA TYR A 514 -45.12 -51.19 1.17
C TYR A 514 -45.65 -51.49 2.58
N ARG A 515 -45.35 -50.62 3.56
CA ARG A 515 -45.90 -50.73 4.92
C ARG A 515 -47.38 -50.36 4.98
N SER A 516 -47.82 -49.35 4.23
CA SER A 516 -49.21 -48.91 4.19
C SER A 516 -50.16 -49.86 3.45
N VAL A 517 -49.66 -50.76 2.61
CA VAL A 517 -50.47 -51.78 1.89
C VAL A 517 -50.63 -53.08 2.70
N LYS A 518 -49.87 -53.25 3.79
CA LYS A 518 -49.92 -54.43 4.67
C LYS A 518 -50.75 -54.25 5.95
N THR A 519 -51.26 -53.05 6.19
CA THR A 519 -52.27 -52.71 7.21
C THR A 519 -53.59 -52.50 6.53
#